data_AF-A0ABD4Q5K5-F1
#
_entry.id   AF-A0ABD4Q5K5-F1
#
_cell.length_a   1.000
_cell.length_b   1.000
_cell.length_c   1.000
_cell.angle_alpha   90.00
_cell.angle_beta   90.00
_cell.angle_gamma   90.00
#
_symmetry.space_group_name_H-M   'P 1'
#
loop_
_entity.id
_entity.type
_entity.pdbx_description
1 polymer ?
#
loop_
_entity_poly.entity_id
_entity_poly.type
_entity_poly.pdbx_seq_one_letter_code
_entity_poly.pdbx_strand_id
1 'polypeptide(L)' 'MYTKKPVTSAADMKGMKIRVIPSDLFVAMIGALGGSAIPIPTNEIYTALKTGLVEGAENNYPSYESMRHFEAAPFYA' A
#
# COMPACT_ATOMS: atom_id res chain seq x y z
N MET A 1 4.91 3.96 -3.72
CA MET A 1 4.21 2.95 -2.91
C MET A 1 5.17 2.42 -1.85
N TYR A 2 4.68 1.97 -0.70
CA TYR A 2 5.51 1.28 0.29
C TYR A 2 4.92 -0.07 0.68
N THR A 3 5.77 -1.07 0.82
CA THR A 3 5.41 -2.48 0.94
C THR A 3 6.24 -3.21 1.99
N LYS A 4 5.70 -4.32 2.49
CA LYS A 4 6.39 -5.23 3.43
C LYS A 4 7.49 -6.08 2.79
N LYS A 5 7.44 -6.24 1.47
CA LYS A 5 8.41 -6.98 0.65
C LYS A 5 8.78 -6.14 -0.57
N PRO A 6 9.97 -6.30 -1.15
CA PRO A 6 10.33 -5.61 -2.38
C PRO A 6 9.31 -5.87 -3.49
N VAL A 7 8.96 -4.82 -4.23
CA VAL A 7 8.13 -4.86 -5.43
C VAL A 7 8.92 -4.13 -6.52
N THR A 8 9.36 -4.84 -7.56
CA THR A 8 10.17 -4.27 -8.65
C THR A 8 9.49 -4.41 -10.00
N SER A 9 8.41 -5.18 -10.06
CA SER A 9 7.60 -5.40 -11.25
C SER A 9 6.11 -5.51 -10.91
N ALA A 10 5.24 -5.31 -11.91
CA ALA A 10 3.81 -5.56 -11.76
C ALA A 10 3.49 -7.02 -11.41
N ALA A 11 4.35 -7.97 -11.79
CA ALA A 11 4.16 -9.38 -11.45
C ALA A 11 4.23 -9.62 -9.93
N ASP A 12 5.06 -8.86 -9.21
CA ASP A 12 5.18 -8.96 -7.76
C ASP A 12 3.91 -8.49 -7.03
N MET A 13 3.13 -7.61 -7.66
CA MET A 13 1.87 -7.09 -7.10
C MET A 13 0.71 -8.07 -7.20
N LYS A 14 0.86 -9.17 -7.93
CA LYS A 14 -0.24 -10.11 -8.22
C LYS A 14 -0.86 -10.65 -6.93
N GLY A 15 -2.11 -10.27 -6.67
CA GLY A 15 -2.87 -10.70 -5.49
C GLY A 15 -2.48 -10.00 -4.19
N MET A 16 -1.49 -9.09 -4.19
CA MET A 16 -1.10 -8.34 -2.99
C MET A 16 -2.24 -7.44 -2.52
N LYS A 17 -2.50 -7.41 -1.22
CA LYS A 17 -3.46 -6.48 -0.63
C LYS A 17 -2.82 -5.10 -0.45
N ILE A 18 -3.20 -4.14 -1.29
CA ILE A 18 -2.65 -2.78 -1.26
C ILE A 18 -3.72 -1.81 -0.78
N ARG A 19 -3.39 -1.07 0.29
CA ARG A 19 -4.23 0.03 0.73
C ARG A 19 -4.26 1.12 -0.34
N VAL A 20 -5.45 1.66 -0.59
CA VAL A 20 -5.67 2.88 -1.38
C VAL A 20 -6.51 3.89 -0.60
N ILE A 21 -6.47 5.16 -1.01
CA ILE A 21 -7.48 6.12 -0.57
C ILE A 21 -8.86 5.74 -1.14
N PRO A 22 -9.98 5.99 -0.44
CA PRO A 22 -11.32 5.69 -0.97
C PRO A 22 -11.63 6.46 -2.26
N SER A 23 -11.33 5.83 -3.41
CA SER A 23 -11.47 6.38 -4.75
C SER A 23 -11.45 5.26 -5.78
N ASP A 24 -12.47 5.25 -6.65
CA ASP A 24 -12.62 4.25 -7.71
C ASP A 24 -11.43 4.24 -8.67
N LEU A 25 -10.80 5.40 -8.89
CA LEU A 25 -9.60 5.52 -9.72
C LEU A 25 -8.44 4.69 -9.16
N PHE A 26 -8.18 4.79 -7.86
CA PHE A 26 -7.08 4.07 -7.22
C PHE A 26 -7.38 2.58 -7.07
N VAL A 27 -8.66 2.21 -6.86
CA VAL A 27 -9.10 0.81 -6.90
C VAL A 27 -8.84 0.21 -8.27
N ALA A 28 -9.25 0.89 -9.34
CA ALA A 28 -9.02 0.43 -10.71
C ALA A 28 -7.53 0.36 -11.05
N MET A 29 -6.72 1.33 -10.62
CA MET A 29 -5.28 1.34 -10.85
C MET A 29 -4.59 0.13 -10.22
N ILE A 30 -4.84 -0.16 -8.94
CA ILE A 30 -4.24 -1.32 -8.28
C ILE A 30 -4.74 -2.64 -8.90
N GLY A 31 -6.02 -2.71 -9.28
CA GLY A 31 -6.56 -3.87 -10.01
C GLY A 31 -5.88 -4.09 -11.36
N ALA A 32 -5.62 -3.02 -12.12
CA ALA A 32 -4.91 -3.09 -13.40
C ALA A 32 -3.44 -3.55 -13.25
N LEU A 33 -2.82 -3.25 -12.10
CA LEU A 33 -1.49 -3.74 -11.73
C LEU A 33 -1.50 -5.18 -11.18
N GLY A 34 -2.67 -5.83 -11.10
CA GLY A 34 -2.84 -7.21 -10.62
C GLY A 34 -2.98 -7.35 -9.11
N GLY A 35 -2.98 -6.24 -8.36
CA GLY A 35 -3.18 -6.23 -6.91
C GLY A 35 -4.65 -6.23 -6.50
N SER A 36 -4.88 -6.38 -5.20
CA SER A 36 -6.19 -6.27 -4.56
C SER A 36 -6.25 -4.97 -3.75
N ALA A 37 -7.04 -4.01 -4.21
CA ALA A 37 -7.18 -2.70 -3.55
C ALA A 37 -8.07 -2.78 -2.31
N ILE A 38 -7.62 -2.22 -1.19
CA ILE A 38 -8.41 -2.08 0.03
C ILE A 38 -8.54 -0.59 0.38
N PRO A 39 -9.72 0.02 0.22
CA PRO A 39 -9.95 1.42 0.60
C PRO A 39 -9.84 1.61 2.11
N ILE A 40 -8.85 2.37 2.57
CA ILE A 40 -8.64 2.66 4.00
C ILE A 40 -8.24 4.13 4.17
N PRO A 41 -8.82 4.87 5.13
CA PRO A 41 -8.41 6.24 5.47
C PRO A 41 -6.92 6.36 5.81
N THR A 42 -6.31 7.52 5.53
CA THR A 42 -4.85 7.70 5.64
C THR A 42 -4.33 7.52 7.08
N ASN A 43 -5.12 7.93 8.08
CA ASN A 43 -4.81 7.77 9.50
C ASN A 43 -4.80 6.30 9.98
N GLU A 44 -5.33 5.36 9.21
CA GLU A 44 -5.40 3.94 9.57
C GLU A 44 -4.34 3.08 8.87
N ILE A 45 -3.53 3.66 7.97
CA ILE A 45 -2.54 2.92 7.18
C ILE A 45 -1.53 2.20 8.07
N TYR A 46 -0.95 2.87 9.07
CA TYR A 46 0.04 2.26 9.96
C TYR A 46 -0.51 1.01 10.64
N THR A 47 -1.71 1.10 11.22
CA THR A 47 -2.37 -0.04 11.87
C THR A 47 -2.71 -1.15 10.88
N ALA A 48 -3.21 -0.82 9.69
CA ALA A 48 -3.55 -1.79 8.66
C ALA A 48 -2.30 -2.53 8.15
N LEU A 49 -1.17 -1.84 8.00
CA LEU A 49 0.12 -2.45 7.72
C LEU A 49 0.59 -3.32 8.89
N LYS A 50 0.61 -2.79 10.11
CA LYS A 50 1.12 -3.51 11.30
C LYS A 50 0.37 -4.81 11.58
N THR A 51 -0.96 -4.79 11.43
CA THR A 51 -1.82 -5.97 11.62
C THR A 51 -1.77 -6.97 10.46
N GLY A 52 -1.26 -6.56 9.29
CA GLY A 52 -1.27 -7.40 8.09
C GLY A 52 -2.62 -7.44 7.37
N LEU A 53 -3.53 -6.51 7.67
CA LEU A 53 -4.73 -6.29 6.85
C LEU A 53 -4.35 -5.97 5.40
N VAL A 54 -3.29 -5.18 5.23
CA VAL A 54 -2.65 -4.88 3.94
C VAL A 54 -1.16 -5.18 3.97
N GLU A 55 -0.60 -5.46 2.80
CA GLU A 55 0.81 -5.78 2.57
C GLU A 55 1.61 -4.58 2.03
N GLY A 56 0.91 -3.53 1.63
CA GLY A 56 1.47 -2.26 1.22
C GLY A 56 0.42 -1.17 1.15
N ALA A 57 0.86 0.04 0.85
CA ALA A 57 -0.02 1.16 0.61
C ALA A 57 0.49 2.03 -0.53
N GLU A 58 -0.48 2.50 -1.31
CA GLU A 58 -0.30 3.58 -2.26
C GLU A 58 -0.38 4.91 -1.48
N ASN A 59 0.75 5.63 -1.44
CA ASN A 59 0.88 7.02 -1.01
C ASN A 59 2.30 7.54 -1.32
N ASN A 60 2.54 8.83 -1.05
CA ASN A 60 3.80 9.53 -1.28
C ASN A 60 4.83 9.41 -0.13
N TYR A 61 6.09 9.79 -0.42
CA TYR A 61 7.21 9.73 0.53
C TYR A 61 7.05 10.63 1.76
N PRO A 62 6.57 11.88 1.67
CA PRO A 62 6.34 12.70 2.86
C PRO A 62 5.39 12.07 3.87
N SER A 63 4.31 11.42 3.41
CA SER A 63 3.38 10.70 4.29
C SER A 63 4.03 9.45 4.88
N TYR A 64 4.84 8.74 4.09
CA TYR A 64 5.58 7.56 4.53
C TYR A 64 6.53 7.86 5.72
N GLU A 65 7.24 8.98 5.65
CA GLU A 65 8.17 9.43 6.68
C GLU A 65 7.43 10.01 7.89
N SER A 66 6.57 11.02 7.69
CA SER A 66 5.88 11.73 8.78
C SER A 66 4.96 10.83 9.61
N MET A 67 4.35 9.81 9.00
CA MET A 67 3.48 8.84 9.68
C MET A 67 4.21 7.56 10.11
N ARG A 68 5.54 7.52 9.93
CA ARG A 68 6.41 6.40 10.33
C ARG A 68 6.00 5.04 9.76
N HIS A 69 5.46 5.03 8.54
CA HIS A 69 5.04 3.80 7.87
C HIS A 69 6.21 2.85 7.58
N PHE A 70 7.45 3.37 7.52
CA PHE A 70 8.68 2.58 7.37
C PHE A 70 8.87 1.51 8.44
N GLU A 71 8.29 1.68 9.63
CA GLU A 71 8.37 0.66 10.69
C GLU A 71 7.57 -0.62 10.33
N ALA A 72 6.49 -0.46 9.55
CA ALA A 72 5.56 -1.55 9.21
C ALA A 72 5.69 -2.03 7.76
N ALA A 73 6.26 -1.19 6.88
CA ALA A 73 6.48 -1.47 5.46
C ALA A 73 7.82 -0.85 5.01
N PRO A 74 8.95 -1.55 5.19
CA PRO A 74 10.28 -0.94 5.06
C PRO A 74 10.73 -0.67 3.62
N PHE A 75 10.04 -1.21 2.61
CA PHE A 75 10.41 -1.05 1.21
C PHE A 75 9.58 0.06 0.58
N TYR A 76 10.23 1.09 0.04
CA TYR A 76 9.59 2.16 -0.73
C TYR A 76 10.00 2.02 -2.21
N ALA A 77 9.03 2.00 -3.12
CA ALA A 77 9.20 1.84 -4.56
C ALA A 77 8.35 2.85 -5.34
#